data_AF-A0A7C5AJ42-F1
#
_entry.id   AF-A0A7C5AJ42-F1
#
_cell.length_a   1.000
_cell.length_b   1.000
_cell.length_c   1.000
_cell.angle_alpha   90.00
_cell.angle_beta   90.00
_cell.angle_gamma   90.00
#
_symmetry.space_group_name_H-M   'P 1'
#
loop_
_entity.id
_entity.type
_entity.pdbx_description
1 polymer ?
#
loop_
_entity_poly.entity_id
_entity_poly.type
_entity_poly.pdbx_seq_one_letter_code
_entity_poly.pdbx_strand_id
1 'polypeptide(L)'
;LDNYFFDIEKHPVDEFGDRDYETPEALDMPLINEHLKLLLEGKTIRTPRYEFKTGRRRLNAQEMRLEDDEVLLIDSLHGLYDAMTAGVPAEAKFRLYIETLGQMRAADGTFMRWADNRLLRRMARDKDHRNLKPLETLTHWHYVRKSEIKHIIPYIKRADMIINSALPYELPLFKRRLFRYFSDAVKRYRDDPKRLDAYIRAYRVHRLLQPLRLVRDESCIPPDSLVREFIGGSCYRY
;
A
#
# COMPACT_ATOMS: atom_id res chain seq x y z
N LEU A 1 3.20 12.91 0.95
CA LEU A 1 4.15 13.32 -0.11
C LEU A 1 3.50 13.50 -1.48
N ASP A 2 2.29 13.00 -1.70
CA ASP A 2 1.59 13.04 -2.99
C ASP A 2 1.44 14.45 -3.60
N ASN A 3 1.38 15.49 -2.76
CA ASN A 3 1.35 16.87 -3.23
C ASN A 3 2.58 17.25 -4.10
N TYR A 4 3.67 16.51 -4.01
CA TYR A 4 4.93 16.75 -4.70
C TYR A 4 5.06 15.97 -6.03
N PHE A 5 4.03 15.25 -6.47
CA PHE A 5 4.03 14.68 -7.81
C PHE A 5 4.24 15.78 -8.87
N PHE A 6 5.00 15.46 -9.92
CA PHE A 6 5.00 16.28 -11.13
C PHE A 6 3.64 16.25 -11.81
N ASP A 7 3.40 17.19 -12.72
CA ASP A 7 2.24 17.09 -13.62
C ASP A 7 2.29 15.76 -14.35
N ILE A 8 1.12 15.13 -14.52
CA ILE A 8 0.95 13.80 -15.09
C ILE A 8 1.62 13.65 -16.47
N GLU A 9 1.69 14.73 -17.26
CA GLU A 9 2.34 14.78 -18.57
C GLU A 9 3.87 14.61 -18.51
N LYS A 10 4.47 14.88 -17.34
CA LYS A 10 5.90 14.78 -17.07
C LYS A 10 6.28 13.46 -16.38
N HIS A 11 5.30 12.61 -16.08
CA HIS A 11 5.57 11.33 -15.41
C HIS A 11 6.33 10.40 -16.35
N PRO A 12 7.21 9.54 -15.81
CA PRO A 12 7.80 8.45 -16.58
C PRO A 12 6.70 7.59 -17.21
N VAL A 13 6.87 7.30 -18.50
CA VAL A 13 6.05 6.30 -19.20
C VAL A 13 6.79 4.97 -19.14
N ASP A 14 6.04 3.90 -18.91
CA ASP A 14 6.59 2.55 -18.95
C ASP A 14 6.79 2.06 -20.39
N GLU A 15 7.29 0.83 -20.52
CA GLU A 15 7.55 0.16 -21.80
C GLU A 15 6.29 -0.08 -22.66
N PHE A 16 5.10 0.16 -22.10
CA PHE A 16 3.80 0.00 -22.76
C PHE A 16 3.09 1.34 -23.01
N GLY A 17 3.71 2.47 -22.63
CA GLY A 17 3.15 3.82 -22.76
C GLY A 17 2.18 4.20 -21.65
N ASP A 18 2.07 3.38 -20.59
CA ASP A 18 1.29 3.70 -19.40
C ASP A 18 2.11 4.59 -18.45
N ARG A 19 1.45 5.57 -17.81
CA ARG A 19 2.11 6.49 -16.88
C ARG A 19 2.30 5.82 -15.52
N ASP A 20 3.54 5.77 -15.03
CA ASP A 20 3.88 5.04 -13.81
C ASP A 20 3.92 5.96 -12.58
N TYR A 21 2.80 5.99 -11.84
CA TYR A 21 2.68 6.69 -10.55
C TYR A 21 3.47 6.04 -9.41
N GLU A 22 3.92 4.80 -9.59
CA GLU A 22 4.51 3.98 -8.53
C GLU A 22 6.04 4.07 -8.53
N THR A 23 6.60 5.05 -9.25
CA THR A 23 8.05 5.32 -9.33
C THR A 23 8.43 6.54 -8.48
N PRO A 24 9.55 6.49 -7.74
CA PRO A 24 10.07 7.65 -7.02
C PRO A 24 10.30 8.86 -7.94
N GLU A 25 10.63 8.63 -9.21
CA GLU A 25 10.92 9.65 -10.21
C GLU A 25 9.68 10.49 -10.59
N ALA A 26 8.47 10.03 -10.28
CA ALA A 26 7.26 10.83 -10.43
C ALA A 26 7.16 11.98 -9.41
N LEU A 27 7.95 11.92 -8.32
CA LEU A 27 7.99 12.93 -7.26
C LEU A 27 9.11 13.95 -7.49
N ASP A 28 8.84 15.20 -7.13
CA ASP A 28 9.83 16.28 -7.12
C ASP A 28 10.78 16.15 -5.92
N MET A 29 11.69 15.18 -6.01
CA MET A 29 12.67 14.90 -4.96
C MET A 29 13.52 16.12 -4.59
N PRO A 30 14.00 16.96 -5.54
CA PRO A 30 14.71 18.18 -5.19
C PRO A 30 13.89 19.10 -4.28
N LEU A 31 12.64 19.38 -4.63
CA LEU A 31 11.77 20.25 -3.83
C LEU A 31 11.44 19.63 -2.46
N ILE A 32 11.22 18.30 -2.41
CA ILE A 32 11.01 17.59 -1.14
C ILE A 32 12.22 17.79 -0.22
N ASN A 33 13.44 17.55 -0.72
CA ASN A 33 14.65 17.68 0.10
C ASN A 33 14.90 19.12 0.57
N GLU A 34 14.63 20.11 -0.27
CA GLU A 34 14.68 21.51 0.12
C GLU A 34 13.69 21.80 1.26
N HIS A 35 12.43 21.40 1.09
CA HIS A 35 11.38 21.61 2.08
C HIS A 35 11.65 20.90 3.40
N LEU A 36 12.14 19.65 3.37
CA LEU A 36 12.52 18.91 4.57
C LEU A 36 13.63 19.62 5.34
N LYS A 37 14.65 20.13 4.64
CA LYS A 37 15.73 20.89 5.27
C LYS A 37 15.21 22.17 5.93
N LEU A 38 14.38 22.94 5.22
CA LEU A 38 13.81 24.19 5.75
C LEU A 38 12.90 23.94 6.97
N LEU A 39 12.09 22.89 6.93
CA LEU A 39 11.24 22.50 8.07
C LEU A 39 12.07 22.15 9.30
N LEU A 40 13.15 21.38 9.15
CA LEU A 40 14.05 21.03 10.26
C LEU A 40 14.85 22.22 10.80
N GLU A 41 14.99 23.30 10.01
CA GLU A 41 15.53 24.58 10.46
C GLU A 41 14.47 25.49 11.12
N GLY A 42 13.24 25.00 11.32
CA GLY A 42 12.13 25.76 11.90
C GLY A 42 11.53 26.83 10.96
N LYS A 43 11.84 26.77 9.66
CA LYS A 43 11.36 27.74 8.67
C LYS A 43 10.00 27.35 8.10
N THR A 44 9.20 28.36 7.78
CA THR A 44 7.95 28.17 7.02
C THR A 44 8.26 27.86 5.56
N ILE A 45 7.68 26.79 5.04
CA ILE A 45 7.69 26.42 3.63
C ILE A 45 6.31 26.64 3.00
N ARG A 46 6.23 26.58 1.67
CA ARG A 46 4.97 26.58 0.93
C ARG A 46 4.83 25.31 0.10
N THR A 47 4.14 24.30 0.63
CA THR A 47 3.98 23.01 -0.05
C THR A 47 3.16 23.16 -1.34
N PRO A 48 3.46 22.36 -2.38
CA PRO A 48 2.58 22.23 -3.52
C PRO A 48 1.24 21.58 -3.12
N ARG A 49 0.29 21.58 -4.05
CA ARG A 49 -0.95 20.79 -3.98
C ARG A 49 -1.14 20.07 -5.30
N TYR A 50 -1.30 18.75 -5.24
CA TYR A 50 -1.55 17.92 -6.41
C TYR A 50 -3.06 17.64 -6.54
N GLU A 51 -3.61 17.83 -7.73
CA GLU A 51 -5.01 17.53 -8.01
C GLU A 51 -5.12 16.26 -8.85
N PHE A 52 -5.46 15.14 -8.21
CA PHE A 52 -5.59 13.84 -8.88
C PHE A 52 -6.61 13.80 -10.02
N LYS A 53 -7.65 14.65 -9.98
CA LYS A 53 -8.66 14.70 -11.04
C LYS A 53 -8.11 15.26 -12.35
N THR A 54 -7.23 16.25 -12.26
CA THR A 54 -6.64 16.93 -13.42
C THR A 54 -5.21 16.44 -13.71
N GLY A 55 -4.59 15.74 -12.76
CA GLY A 55 -3.20 15.32 -12.83
C GLY A 55 -2.21 16.47 -12.80
N ARG A 56 -2.59 17.63 -12.25
CA ARG A 56 -1.78 18.85 -12.24
C ARG A 56 -1.40 19.27 -10.83
N ARG A 57 -0.21 19.87 -10.71
CA ARG A 57 0.25 20.46 -9.44
C ARG A 57 0.17 21.98 -9.45
N ARG A 58 -0.22 22.55 -8.33
CA ARG A 58 -0.08 23.97 -8.04
C ARG A 58 1.01 24.16 -6.98
N LEU A 59 2.07 24.90 -7.33
CA LEU A 59 3.12 25.24 -6.38
C LEU A 59 2.65 26.27 -5.35
N ASN A 60 3.32 26.31 -4.20
CA ASN A 60 3.12 27.28 -3.14
C ASN A 60 1.66 27.41 -2.67
N ALA A 61 0.99 26.27 -2.49
CA ALA A 61 -0.45 26.22 -2.25
C ALA A 61 -0.82 26.32 -0.77
N GLN A 62 0.03 25.83 0.13
CA GLN A 62 -0.24 25.77 1.57
C GLN A 62 1.03 26.05 2.36
N GLU A 63 0.94 26.89 3.38
CA GLU A 63 2.04 27.10 4.31
C GLU A 63 2.13 25.96 5.32
N MET A 64 3.36 25.57 5.63
CA MET A 64 3.67 24.55 6.64
C MET A 64 4.92 24.98 7.38
N ARG A 65 4.94 24.76 8.69
CA ARG A 65 6.07 24.96 9.58
C ARG A 65 6.10 23.79 10.55
N LEU A 66 7.29 23.41 10.99
CA LEU A 66 7.49 22.43 12.05
C LEU A 66 7.91 23.20 13.31
N GLU A 67 7.15 23.07 14.38
CA GLU A 67 7.51 23.67 15.67
C GLU A 67 8.52 22.79 16.44
N ASP A 68 9.21 23.38 17.43
CA ASP A 68 10.34 22.74 18.13
C ASP A 68 9.97 21.42 18.86
N ASP A 69 8.70 21.26 19.22
CA ASP A 69 8.14 20.09 19.93
C ASP A 69 7.32 19.15 19.03
N GLU A 70 7.37 19.35 17.71
CA GLU A 70 6.63 18.55 16.73
C GLU A 70 7.52 17.53 16.01
N VAL A 71 6.87 16.45 15.54
CA VAL A 71 7.52 15.43 14.71
C VAL A 71 6.92 15.45 13.31
N LEU A 72 7.79 15.51 12.30
CA LEU A 72 7.37 15.40 10.91
C LEU A 72 7.14 13.92 10.53
N LEU A 73 5.87 13.53 10.41
CA LEU A 73 5.50 12.21 9.90
C LEU A 73 5.38 12.22 8.37
N ILE A 74 6.18 11.37 7.71
CA ILE A 74 6.15 11.21 6.25
C ILE A 74 5.57 9.83 5.91
N ASP A 75 4.32 9.81 5.45
CA ASP A 75 3.72 8.62 4.84
C ASP A 75 4.03 8.57 3.34
N SER A 76 4.65 7.48 2.88
CA SER A 76 5.00 7.24 1.49
C SER A 76 5.42 5.79 1.22
N LEU A 77 5.03 5.30 0.04
CA LEU A 77 5.53 4.04 -0.53
C LEU A 77 7.06 4.04 -0.74
N HIS A 78 7.66 5.21 -0.90
CA HIS A 78 9.09 5.40 -1.16
C HIS A 78 9.84 6.01 0.01
N GLY A 79 9.28 5.99 1.23
CA GLY A 79 9.93 6.58 2.41
C GLY A 79 11.31 6.01 2.75
N LEU A 80 11.61 4.78 2.30
CA LEU A 80 12.93 4.13 2.49
C LEU A 80 13.90 4.35 1.32
N TYR A 81 13.50 5.08 0.28
CA TYR A 81 14.34 5.45 -0.85
C TYR A 81 15.24 6.64 -0.46
N ASP A 82 16.57 6.47 -0.47
CA ASP A 82 17.49 7.47 0.12
C ASP A 82 17.33 8.86 -0.47
N ALA A 83 17.16 8.93 -1.80
CA ALA A 83 17.04 10.21 -2.49
C ALA A 83 15.79 11.00 -2.02
N MET A 84 14.81 10.33 -1.41
CA MET A 84 13.62 11.00 -0.90
C MET A 84 13.87 11.89 0.31
N THR A 85 14.88 11.55 1.12
CA THR A 85 15.21 12.29 2.34
C THR A 85 16.69 12.65 2.42
N ALA A 86 17.40 12.69 1.30
CA ALA A 86 18.83 12.98 1.22
C ALA A 86 19.24 14.30 1.90
N GLY A 87 18.36 15.30 1.93
CA GLY A 87 18.57 16.60 2.59
C GLY A 87 18.44 16.58 4.12
N VAL A 88 18.04 15.44 4.70
CA VAL A 88 17.87 15.26 6.14
C VAL A 88 19.05 14.44 6.69
N PRO A 89 19.69 14.85 7.80
CA PRO A 89 20.73 14.07 8.47
C PRO A 89 20.23 12.68 8.91
N ALA A 90 21.10 11.69 8.98
CA ALA A 90 20.68 10.31 9.27
C ALA A 90 20.18 10.15 10.71
N GLU A 91 20.79 10.85 11.65
CA GLU A 91 20.48 10.95 13.07
C GLU A 91 19.12 11.60 13.37
N ALA A 92 18.61 12.40 12.43
CA ALA A 92 17.30 13.04 12.53
C ALA A 92 16.17 12.16 11.92
N LYS A 93 16.48 10.95 11.48
CA LYS A 93 15.52 10.04 10.83
C LYS A 93 15.22 8.86 11.72
N PHE A 94 13.95 8.50 11.76
CA PHE A 94 13.49 7.21 12.23
C PHE A 94 12.61 6.58 11.16
N ARG A 95 13.07 5.46 10.58
CA ARG A 95 12.45 4.82 9.42
C ARG A 95 11.59 3.66 9.85
N LEU A 96 10.29 3.78 9.61
CA LEU A 96 9.31 2.73 9.85
C LEU A 96 9.00 1.96 8.57
N TYR A 97 8.96 0.63 8.66
CA TYR A 97 8.38 -0.21 7.63
C TYR A 97 7.20 -0.99 8.21
N ILE A 98 6.00 -0.75 7.68
CA ILE A 98 4.78 -1.44 8.13
C ILE A 98 4.43 -2.48 7.09
N GLU A 99 4.23 -3.73 7.53
CA GLU A 99 3.83 -4.80 6.64
C GLU A 99 2.98 -5.86 7.34
N THR A 100 2.24 -6.60 6.54
CA THR A 100 1.32 -7.67 6.93
C THR A 100 2.04 -9.02 7.01
N LEU A 101 3.03 -9.12 7.90
CA LEU A 101 3.89 -10.29 8.10
C LEU A 101 3.16 -11.44 8.84
N GLY A 102 2.02 -11.87 8.28
CA GLY A 102 1.22 -12.97 8.80
C GLY A 102 1.91 -14.31 8.53
N GLN A 103 2.14 -15.09 9.58
CA GLN A 103 2.82 -16.39 9.51
C GLN A 103 1.82 -17.55 9.66
N MET A 104 0.82 -17.60 8.80
CA MET A 104 -0.15 -18.71 8.79
C MET A 104 0.40 -19.88 7.97
N ARG A 105 0.33 -21.09 8.52
CA ARG A 105 0.74 -22.33 7.85
C ARG A 105 -0.49 -23.19 7.55
N ALA A 106 -0.66 -23.58 6.29
CA ALA A 106 -1.70 -24.51 5.89
C ALA A 106 -1.38 -25.93 6.37
N ALA A 107 -2.40 -26.81 6.36
CA ALA A 107 -2.25 -28.21 6.78
C ALA A 107 -1.24 -28.99 5.91
N ASP A 108 -1.06 -28.60 4.65
CA ASP A 108 -0.04 -29.17 3.75
C ASP A 108 1.38 -28.62 3.99
N GLY A 109 1.56 -27.85 5.06
CA GLY A 109 2.84 -27.28 5.46
C GLY A 109 3.20 -25.97 4.74
N THR A 110 2.40 -25.53 3.77
CA THR A 110 2.65 -24.29 2.99
C THR A 110 2.41 -23.05 3.85
N PHE A 111 3.39 -22.15 3.91
CA PHE A 111 3.21 -20.85 4.52
C PHE A 111 2.46 -19.88 3.60
N MET A 112 1.58 -19.09 4.19
CA MET A 112 0.98 -17.93 3.55
C MET A 112 2.09 -16.97 3.11
N ARG A 113 1.95 -16.40 1.91
CA ARG A 113 2.82 -15.30 1.49
C ARG A 113 2.26 -14.00 2.06
N TRP A 114 3.10 -13.21 2.72
CA TRP A 114 2.81 -11.82 3.12
C TRP A 114 2.15 -10.99 2.01
N ALA A 115 2.65 -11.10 0.78
CA ALA A 115 2.06 -10.48 -0.41
C ALA A 115 0.60 -10.85 -0.65
N ASP A 116 0.17 -12.06 -0.29
CA ASP A 116 -1.23 -12.48 -0.43
C ASP A 116 -2.09 -11.91 0.71
N ASN A 117 -1.54 -11.68 1.90
CA ASN A 117 -2.27 -11.04 2.99
C ASN A 117 -2.57 -9.57 2.62
N ARG A 118 -1.55 -8.89 2.08
CA ARG A 118 -1.71 -7.54 1.55
C ARG A 118 -2.69 -7.48 0.37
N LEU A 119 -2.69 -8.49 -0.51
CA LEU A 119 -3.69 -8.60 -1.57
C LEU A 119 -5.11 -8.70 -0.99
N LEU A 120 -5.33 -9.54 0.04
CA LEU A 120 -6.64 -9.68 0.68
C LEU A 120 -7.12 -8.35 1.28
N ARG A 121 -6.26 -7.64 2.01
CA ARG A 121 -6.56 -6.31 2.54
C ARG A 121 -6.91 -5.31 1.42
N ARG A 122 -6.10 -5.25 0.37
CA ARG A 122 -6.37 -4.35 -0.78
C ARG A 122 -7.67 -4.69 -1.48
N MET A 123 -7.95 -5.96 -1.75
CA MET A 123 -9.20 -6.40 -2.38
C MET A 123 -10.42 -6.08 -1.51
N ALA A 124 -10.34 -6.25 -0.19
CA ALA A 124 -11.41 -5.91 0.72
C ALA A 124 -11.66 -4.39 0.74
N ARG A 125 -10.59 -3.59 0.87
CA ARG A 125 -10.67 -2.13 0.85
C ARG A 125 -11.23 -1.59 -0.48
N ASP A 126 -10.69 -2.05 -1.61
CA ASP A 126 -11.05 -1.55 -2.93
C ASP A 126 -12.52 -1.90 -3.29
N LYS A 127 -13.02 -3.05 -2.84
CA LYS A 127 -14.42 -3.46 -2.98
C LYS A 127 -15.37 -2.48 -2.29
N ASP A 128 -15.05 -2.11 -1.06
CA ASP A 128 -15.95 -1.34 -0.21
C ASP A 128 -15.83 0.18 -0.45
N HIS A 129 -14.65 0.68 -0.83
CA HIS A 129 -14.39 2.13 -0.98
C HIS A 129 -14.33 2.65 -2.43
N ARG A 130 -14.08 1.80 -3.44
CA ARG A 130 -13.77 2.27 -4.81
C ARG A 130 -14.67 1.72 -5.92
N ASN A 131 -15.68 0.92 -5.57
CA ASN A 131 -16.57 0.26 -6.54
C ASN A 131 -15.84 -0.57 -7.61
N LEU A 132 -14.55 -0.88 -7.38
CA LEU A 132 -13.71 -1.70 -8.26
C LEU A 132 -14.04 -3.17 -8.01
N LYS A 133 -14.10 -3.96 -9.09
CA LYS A 133 -14.39 -5.40 -8.97
C LYS A 133 -13.15 -6.09 -8.39
N PRO A 134 -13.24 -6.86 -7.30
CA PRO A 134 -12.09 -7.54 -6.70
C PRO A 134 -11.23 -8.35 -7.68
N LEU A 135 -11.83 -8.85 -8.76
CA LEU A 135 -11.12 -9.56 -9.83
C LEU A 135 -10.14 -8.65 -10.59
N GLU A 136 -10.46 -7.38 -10.80
CA GLU A 136 -9.57 -6.41 -11.45
C GLU A 136 -8.31 -6.21 -10.59
N THR A 137 -8.49 -5.94 -9.28
CA THR A 137 -7.39 -5.86 -8.32
C THR A 137 -6.50 -7.11 -8.35
N LEU A 138 -7.11 -8.30 -8.36
CA LEU A 138 -6.38 -9.57 -8.47
C LEU A 138 -5.54 -9.63 -9.75
N THR A 139 -6.13 -9.26 -10.90
CA THR A 139 -5.42 -9.32 -12.19
C THR A 139 -4.33 -8.25 -12.34
N HIS A 140 -4.47 -7.09 -11.70
CA HIS A 140 -3.49 -6.00 -11.75
C HIS A 140 -2.37 -6.13 -10.70
N TRP A 141 -2.49 -7.07 -9.77
CA TRP A 141 -1.56 -7.20 -8.65
C TRP A 141 -0.10 -7.43 -9.06
N HIS A 142 0.14 -8.00 -10.24
CA HIS A 142 1.50 -8.20 -10.76
C HIS A 142 2.25 -6.87 -11.00
N TYR A 143 1.58 -5.80 -11.44
CA TYR A 143 2.19 -4.47 -11.58
C TYR A 143 2.67 -3.93 -10.23
N VAL A 144 1.80 -4.02 -9.21
CA VAL A 144 2.12 -3.62 -7.83
C VAL A 144 3.33 -4.40 -7.33
N ARG A 145 3.37 -5.72 -7.58
CA ARG A 145 4.50 -6.57 -7.18
C ARG A 145 5.80 -6.22 -7.93
N LYS A 146 5.73 -5.86 -9.21
CA LYS A 146 6.89 -5.46 -10.01
C LYS A 146 7.50 -4.17 -9.44
N SER A 147 6.69 -3.15 -9.17
CA SER A 147 7.16 -1.90 -8.56
C SER A 147 7.74 -2.16 -7.16
N GLU A 148 7.05 -2.90 -6.31
CA GLU A 148 7.51 -3.19 -4.95
C GLU A 148 8.86 -3.93 -4.91
N ILE A 149 9.06 -4.93 -5.78
CA ILE A 149 10.33 -5.67 -5.87
C ILE A 149 11.48 -4.74 -6.27
N LYS A 150 11.21 -3.73 -7.10
CA LYS A 150 12.21 -2.79 -7.60
C LYS A 150 12.47 -1.62 -6.64
N HIS A 151 11.42 -1.08 -6.02
CA HIS A 151 11.45 0.22 -5.36
C HIS A 151 11.18 0.19 -3.85
N ILE A 152 10.78 -0.95 -3.27
CA ILE A 152 10.44 -1.06 -1.83
C ILE A 152 11.27 -2.15 -1.16
N ILE A 153 11.18 -3.41 -1.63
CA ILE A 153 11.83 -4.57 -1.00
C ILE A 153 13.34 -4.39 -0.78
N PRO A 154 14.12 -3.89 -1.75
CA PRO A 154 15.57 -3.72 -1.58
C PRO A 154 15.97 -2.80 -0.42
N TYR A 155 15.05 -1.91 -0.02
CA TYR A 155 15.29 -0.86 0.96
C TYR A 155 14.75 -1.20 2.37
N ILE A 156 14.01 -2.30 2.54
CA ILE A 156 13.47 -2.73 3.85
C ILE A 156 14.56 -2.86 4.90
N LYS A 157 15.77 -3.33 4.52
CA LYS A 157 16.92 -3.48 5.43
C LYS A 157 17.41 -2.17 6.07
N ARG A 158 16.90 -1.03 5.62
CA ARG A 158 17.22 0.31 6.13
C ARG A 158 16.20 0.78 7.17
N ALA A 159 15.08 0.07 7.35
CA ALA A 159 14.12 0.41 8.37
C ALA A 159 14.76 0.25 9.76
N ASP A 160 14.56 1.24 10.60
CA ASP A 160 14.98 1.22 12.00
C ASP A 160 14.02 0.34 12.83
N MET A 161 12.75 0.26 12.42
CA MET A 161 11.76 -0.64 12.99
C MET A 161 10.81 -1.20 11.93
N ILE A 162 10.51 -2.50 12.07
CA ILE A 162 9.49 -3.18 11.27
C ILE A 162 8.26 -3.43 12.15
N ILE A 163 7.12 -2.88 11.74
CA ILE A 163 5.84 -3.08 12.41
C ILE A 163 5.08 -4.16 11.66
N ASN A 164 4.88 -5.31 12.32
CA ASN A 164 3.98 -6.34 11.83
C ASN A 164 2.54 -5.96 12.13
N SER A 165 1.80 -5.57 11.09
CA SER A 165 0.39 -5.20 11.19
C SER A 165 -0.56 -6.40 10.98
N ALA A 166 -0.05 -7.61 10.74
CA ALA A 166 -0.89 -8.79 10.52
C ALA A 166 -1.71 -9.15 11.76
N LEU A 167 -2.98 -9.52 11.55
CA LEU A 167 -3.89 -9.89 12.62
C LEU A 167 -4.22 -11.38 12.52
N PRO A 168 -3.99 -12.22 13.55
CA PRO A 168 -4.20 -13.66 13.47
C PRO A 168 -5.61 -14.10 13.03
N TYR A 169 -6.61 -13.24 13.25
CA TYR A 169 -8.02 -13.51 13.00
C TYR A 169 -8.57 -12.87 11.70
N GLU A 170 -7.74 -12.25 10.86
CA GLU A 170 -8.24 -11.53 9.67
C GLU A 170 -8.65 -12.45 8.50
N LEU A 171 -8.00 -13.61 8.34
CA LEU A 171 -8.27 -14.50 7.20
C LEU A 171 -9.70 -15.04 7.15
N PRO A 172 -10.31 -15.49 8.27
CA PRO A 172 -11.73 -15.87 8.27
C PRO A 172 -12.68 -14.74 7.88
N LEU A 173 -12.34 -13.49 8.21
CA LEU A 173 -13.11 -12.29 7.85
C LEU A 173 -12.99 -11.98 6.36
N PHE A 174 -11.78 -12.11 5.81
CA PHE A 174 -11.56 -11.99 4.37
C PHE A 174 -12.20 -13.13 3.58
N LYS A 175 -12.24 -14.36 4.12
CA LYS A 175 -12.98 -15.47 3.51
C LYS A 175 -14.43 -15.08 3.25
N ARG A 176 -15.12 -14.53 4.25
CA ARG A 176 -16.52 -14.09 4.10
C ARG A 176 -16.71 -13.11 2.95
N ARG A 177 -15.78 -12.17 2.78
CA ARG A 177 -15.90 -11.07 1.81
C ARG A 177 -15.41 -11.45 0.42
N LEU A 178 -14.38 -12.29 0.32
CA LEU A 178 -13.57 -12.45 -0.89
C LEU A 178 -13.55 -13.86 -1.47
N PHE A 179 -13.90 -14.91 -0.69
CA PHE A 179 -13.72 -16.30 -1.11
C PHE A 179 -14.42 -16.67 -2.42
N ARG A 180 -15.62 -16.10 -2.66
CA ARG A 180 -16.36 -16.30 -3.91
C ARG A 180 -15.60 -15.80 -5.14
N TYR A 181 -14.84 -14.71 -5.01
CA TYR A 181 -14.08 -14.12 -6.12
C TYR A 181 -12.85 -14.96 -6.44
N PHE A 182 -12.19 -15.52 -5.42
CA PHE A 182 -11.11 -16.48 -5.65
C PHE A 182 -11.62 -17.77 -6.27
N SER A 183 -12.79 -18.26 -5.85
CA SER A 183 -13.43 -19.43 -6.45
C SER A 183 -13.76 -19.21 -7.92
N ASP A 184 -14.27 -18.02 -8.26
CA ASP A 184 -14.55 -17.62 -9.64
C ASP A 184 -13.27 -17.46 -10.46
N ALA A 185 -12.27 -16.75 -9.94
CA ALA A 185 -10.97 -16.56 -10.59
C ALA A 185 -10.26 -17.89 -10.92
N VAL A 186 -10.31 -18.87 -10.01
CA VAL A 186 -9.74 -20.21 -10.25
C VAL A 186 -10.43 -20.93 -11.40
N LYS A 187 -11.74 -20.76 -11.58
CA LYS A 187 -12.48 -21.35 -12.71
C LYS A 187 -12.21 -20.58 -14.00
N ARG A 188 -12.27 -19.26 -13.94
CA ARG A 188 -12.19 -18.36 -15.09
C ARG A 188 -10.80 -18.33 -15.74
N TYR A 189 -9.74 -18.35 -14.94
CA TYR A 189 -8.37 -18.16 -15.43
C TYR A 189 -7.56 -19.44 -15.56
N ARG A 190 -8.15 -20.61 -15.28
CA ARG A 190 -7.47 -21.91 -15.31
C ARG A 190 -6.76 -22.16 -16.64
N ASP A 191 -7.46 -21.91 -17.73
CA ASP A 191 -7.04 -22.23 -19.09
C ASP A 191 -6.71 -20.96 -19.89
N ASP A 192 -6.45 -19.83 -19.21
CA ASP A 192 -6.09 -18.55 -19.82
C ASP A 192 -4.59 -18.24 -19.62
N PRO A 193 -3.74 -18.46 -20.64
CA PRO A 193 -2.30 -18.21 -20.55
C PRO A 193 -1.96 -16.75 -20.21
N LYS A 194 -2.81 -15.79 -20.61
CA LYS A 194 -2.60 -14.35 -20.34
C LYS A 194 -2.89 -13.99 -18.89
N ARG A 195 -3.57 -14.87 -18.15
CA ARG A 195 -3.96 -14.68 -16.75
C ARG A 195 -3.32 -15.71 -15.80
N LEU A 196 -2.22 -16.34 -16.23
CA LEU A 196 -1.53 -17.36 -15.44
C LEU A 196 -1.08 -16.88 -14.05
N ASP A 197 -0.53 -15.66 -13.91
CA ASP A 197 -0.15 -15.12 -12.56
C ASP A 197 -1.38 -14.99 -11.64
N ALA A 198 -2.47 -14.43 -12.18
CA ALA A 198 -3.71 -14.26 -11.45
C ALA A 198 -4.31 -15.61 -11.04
N TYR A 199 -4.26 -16.61 -11.94
CA TYR A 199 -4.67 -17.98 -11.64
C TYR A 199 -3.85 -18.62 -10.53
N ILE A 200 -2.51 -18.63 -10.65
CA ILE A 200 -1.60 -19.23 -9.66
C ILE A 200 -1.86 -18.62 -8.28
N ARG A 201 -2.02 -17.30 -8.21
CA ARG A 201 -2.30 -16.58 -6.98
C ARG A 201 -3.69 -16.91 -6.43
N ALA A 202 -4.71 -16.87 -7.27
CA ALA A 202 -6.08 -17.18 -6.87
C ALA A 202 -6.19 -18.61 -6.33
N TYR A 203 -5.55 -19.57 -7.01
CA TYR A 203 -5.51 -20.97 -6.59
C TYR A 203 -4.86 -21.12 -5.21
N ARG A 204 -3.71 -20.47 -4.99
CA ARG A 204 -3.01 -20.49 -3.70
C ARG A 204 -3.86 -19.91 -2.58
N VAL A 205 -4.44 -18.72 -2.79
CA VAL A 205 -5.28 -18.05 -1.79
C VAL A 205 -6.57 -18.83 -1.54
N HIS A 206 -7.21 -19.35 -2.59
CA HIS A 206 -8.40 -20.19 -2.47
C HIS A 206 -8.13 -21.40 -1.59
N ARG A 207 -7.04 -22.15 -1.85
CA ARG A 207 -6.66 -23.32 -1.03
C ARG A 207 -6.38 -22.95 0.43
N LEU A 208 -5.74 -21.81 0.68
CA LEU A 208 -5.48 -21.32 2.03
C LEU A 208 -6.78 -20.98 2.79
N LEU A 209 -7.74 -20.34 2.13
CA LEU A 209 -8.99 -19.91 2.76
C LEU A 209 -10.04 -21.03 2.86
N GLN A 210 -10.01 -22.02 1.95
CA GLN A 210 -10.99 -23.11 1.87
C GLN A 210 -11.22 -23.84 3.21
N PRO A 211 -10.19 -24.25 3.99
CA PRO A 211 -10.40 -24.97 5.25
C PRO A 211 -10.88 -24.07 6.41
N LEU A 212 -10.76 -22.74 6.31
CA LEU A 212 -11.09 -21.86 7.43
C LEU A 212 -12.59 -21.83 7.72
N ARG A 213 -12.98 -21.78 9.00
CA ARG A 213 -14.39 -21.57 9.36
C ARG A 213 -14.84 -20.18 8.90
N LEU A 214 -16.01 -20.11 8.29
CA LEU A 214 -16.62 -18.83 7.90
C LEU A 214 -17.11 -18.10 9.16
N VAL A 215 -16.68 -16.85 9.35
CA VAL A 215 -17.17 -15.99 10.44
C VAL A 215 -18.44 -15.27 9.99
N ARG A 216 -19.53 -15.44 10.75
CA ARG A 216 -20.84 -14.80 10.50
C ARG A 216 -21.13 -13.65 11.44
N ASP A 217 -20.70 -13.77 12.69
CA ASP A 217 -20.80 -12.74 13.70
C ASP A 217 -19.44 -12.08 13.90
N GLU A 218 -19.40 -10.76 13.73
CA GLU A 218 -18.20 -9.91 13.81
C GLU A 218 -18.35 -8.86 14.93
N SER A 219 -19.35 -9.02 15.82
CA SER A 219 -19.64 -8.09 16.92
C SER A 219 -18.55 -8.05 17.98
N CYS A 220 -17.80 -9.15 18.16
CA CYS A 220 -16.69 -9.23 19.10
C CYS A 220 -15.45 -8.45 18.68
N ILE A 221 -15.40 -7.94 17.44
CA ILE A 221 -14.27 -7.16 16.94
C ILE A 221 -14.43 -5.72 17.46
N PRO A 222 -13.47 -5.18 18.22
CA PRO A 222 -13.53 -3.80 18.68
C PRO A 222 -13.61 -2.79 17.52
N PRO A 223 -14.28 -1.63 17.69
CA PRO A 223 -14.37 -0.61 16.66
C PRO A 223 -13.05 0.11 16.38
N ASP A 224 -12.07 0.02 17.29
CA ASP A 224 -10.71 0.56 17.17
C ASP A 224 -9.71 -0.46 16.57
N SER A 225 -10.15 -1.67 16.24
CA SER A 225 -9.29 -2.67 15.59
C SER A 225 -8.92 -2.25 14.16
N LEU A 226 -7.64 -2.39 13.80
CA LEU A 226 -7.13 -2.13 12.45
C LEU A 226 -7.94 -2.86 11.36
N VAL A 227 -8.48 -4.06 11.64
CA VAL A 227 -9.23 -4.80 10.62
C VAL A 227 -10.48 -4.04 10.16
N ARG A 228 -11.03 -3.15 11.00
CA ARG A 228 -12.22 -2.34 10.72
C ARG A 228 -12.07 -1.44 9.51
N GLU A 229 -10.84 -1.07 9.14
CA GLU A 229 -10.56 -0.37 7.88
C GLU A 229 -10.96 -1.20 6.64
N PHE A 230 -10.87 -2.52 6.73
CA PHE A 230 -11.17 -3.43 5.61
C PHE A 230 -12.57 -4.04 5.67
N ILE A 231 -13.21 -4.02 6.83
CA ILE A 231 -14.47 -4.73 7.06
C ILE A 231 -15.65 -3.84 7.42
N GLY A 232 -15.40 -2.55 7.66
CA GLY A 232 -16.37 -1.56 8.16
C GLY A 232 -16.57 -1.61 9.68
N GLY A 233 -17.18 -0.54 10.21
CA GLY A 233 -17.48 -0.39 11.65
C GLY A 233 -16.33 0.21 12.47
N SER A 234 -15.44 0.97 11.83
CA SER A 234 -14.37 1.70 12.52
C SER A 234 -14.95 2.86 13.35
N CYS A 235 -14.36 3.13 14.52
CA CYS A 235 -14.65 4.37 15.26
C CYS A 235 -13.93 5.59 14.67
N TYR A 236 -12.93 5.38 13.82
CA TYR A 236 -12.19 6.47 13.17
C TYR A 236 -12.95 7.00 11.95
N ARG A 237 -12.86 8.32 11.75
CA ARG A 237 -13.36 9.00 10.54
C ARG A 237 -12.18 9.23 9.61
N TYR A 238 -12.33 8.80 8.36
CA TYR A 238 -11.32 8.90 7.30
C TYR A 238 -11.77 9.88 6.23
#